data_AF-A0A060VZA6-F1
#
_entry.id   AF-A0A060VZA6-F1
#
_cell.length_a   1.000
_cell.length_b   1.000
_cell.length_c   1.000
_cell.angle_alpha   90.00
_cell.angle_beta   90.00
_cell.angle_gamma   90.00
#
_symmetry.space_group_name_H-M   'P 1'
#
loop_
_entity.id
_entity.type
_entity.pdbx_description
1 polymer ?
#
loop_
_entity_poly.entity_id
_entity_poly.type
_entity_poly.pdbx_seq_one_letter_code
_entity_poly.pdbx_strand_id
1 'polypeptide(L)'
;MGHSIMTFYSALIDLLGRCAPEMHLIQAGKGEAIRIRAILRSLIPIQDLEGVIGIPFQIPSLAKDGTVVEPDPSTVFCPDHKAAMVLFLDRVYGIEDQNFLLHLLEVGFLPDLQAVAFLDTVRETLTILTQHHWNDPLLWT
;
A
#
# COMPACT_ATOMS: atom_id res chain seq x y z
N MET A 1 12.71 0.60 -14.61
CA MET A 1 13.26 1.85 -14.01
C MET A 1 12.33 2.43 -12.95
N GLY A 2 11.01 2.42 -13.14
CA GLY A 2 10.05 2.97 -12.16
C GLY A 2 10.11 2.30 -10.79
N HIS A 3 10.15 0.96 -10.74
CA HIS A 3 10.20 0.21 -9.48
C HIS A 3 11.41 0.62 -8.60
N SER A 4 12.62 0.62 -9.15
CA SER A 4 13.83 0.99 -8.39
C SER A 4 13.81 2.41 -7.84
N ILE A 5 13.20 3.36 -8.57
CA ILE A 5 13.03 4.74 -8.11
C ILE A 5 12.07 4.76 -6.91
N MET A 6 10.93 4.08 -7.01
CA MET A 6 9.97 3.98 -5.92
C MET A 6 10.58 3.30 -4.69
N THR A 7 11.35 2.22 -4.88
CA THR A 7 12.05 1.52 -3.80
C THR A 7 13.05 2.44 -3.10
N PHE A 8 13.82 3.23 -3.85
CA PHE A 8 14.76 4.18 -3.27
C PHE A 8 14.06 5.21 -2.40
N TYR A 9 13.03 5.88 -2.91
CA TYR A 9 12.28 6.88 -2.15
C TYR A 9 11.57 6.26 -0.94
N SER A 10 11.00 5.06 -1.09
CA SER A 10 10.36 4.36 0.02
C SER A 10 11.36 3.99 1.12
N ALA A 11 12.56 3.52 0.75
CA ALA A 11 13.61 3.23 1.72
C ALA A 11 14.10 4.49 2.45
N LEU A 12 14.19 5.63 1.74
CA LEU A 12 14.52 6.92 2.35
C LEU A 12 13.44 7.36 3.35
N ILE A 13 12.17 7.24 2.98
CA ILE A 13 11.04 7.63 3.84
C ILE A 13 10.95 6.70 5.07
N ASP A 14 11.12 5.38 4.89
CA ASP A 14 11.19 4.41 5.99
C ASP A 14 12.33 4.77 6.96
N LEU A 15 13.53 5.05 6.45
CA LEU A 15 14.67 5.47 7.27
C LEU A 15 14.35 6.73 8.07
N LEU A 16 13.80 7.77 7.43
CA LEU A 16 13.44 9.01 8.10
C LEU A 16 12.36 8.80 9.18
N GLY A 17 11.38 7.91 8.91
CA GLY A 17 10.35 7.53 9.87
C GLY A 17 10.93 6.83 11.11
N ARG A 18 11.93 5.95 10.90
CA ARG A 18 12.68 5.31 12.00
C ARG A 18 13.59 6.27 12.76
N CYS A 19 14.04 7.36 12.12
CA CYS A 19 14.77 8.44 12.79
C CYS A 19 13.88 9.37 13.61
N ALA A 20 12.55 9.25 13.51
CA ALA A 20 11.63 10.08 14.28
C ALA A 20 11.79 9.81 15.79
N PRO A 21 11.79 10.86 16.62
CA PRO A 21 11.99 10.73 18.05
C PRO A 21 10.81 10.04 18.73
N GLU A 22 11.07 9.37 19.85
CA GLU A 22 10.03 8.68 20.61
C GLU A 22 8.95 9.62 21.16
N MET A 23 7.69 9.19 21.09
CA MET A 23 6.52 9.99 21.45
C MET A 23 6.59 10.53 22.88
N HIS A 24 7.05 9.72 23.84
CA HIS A 24 7.16 10.14 25.24
C HIS A 24 8.16 11.29 25.44
N LEU A 25 9.22 11.39 24.62
CA LEU A 25 10.18 12.50 24.67
C LEU A 25 9.55 13.80 24.12
N ILE A 26 8.73 13.67 23.08
CA ILE A 26 7.98 14.80 22.51
C ILE A 26 6.97 15.32 23.54
N GLN A 27 6.19 14.43 24.16
CA GLN A 27 5.19 14.77 25.19
C GLN A 27 5.85 15.36 26.46
N ALA A 28 7.05 14.89 26.81
CA ALA A 28 7.84 15.45 27.90
C ALA A 28 8.49 16.82 27.57
N GLY A 29 8.21 17.40 26.39
CA GLY A 29 8.69 18.73 26.02
C GLY A 29 10.19 18.81 25.73
N LYS A 30 10.85 17.69 25.37
CA LYS A 30 12.29 17.68 25.10
C LYS A 30 12.58 18.44 23.81
N GLY A 31 13.30 19.56 23.91
CA GLY A 31 13.57 20.47 22.79
C GLY A 31 14.15 19.79 21.55
N GLU A 32 15.13 18.88 21.71
CA GLU A 32 15.72 18.15 20.59
C GLU A 32 14.69 17.25 19.86
N ALA A 33 13.83 16.55 20.61
CA ALA A 33 12.77 15.73 20.02
C ALA A 33 11.77 16.58 19.22
N ILE A 34 11.37 17.73 19.77
CA ILE A 34 10.46 18.67 19.08
C ILE A 34 11.12 19.21 17.81
N ARG A 35 12.40 19.60 17.88
CA ARG A 35 13.16 20.14 16.75
C ARG A 35 13.31 19.10 15.63
N ILE A 36 13.72 17.88 15.94
CA ILE A 36 13.86 16.80 14.95
C ILE A 36 12.51 16.51 14.28
N ARG A 37 11.43 16.40 15.07
CA ARG A 37 10.08 16.18 14.53
C ARG A 37 9.64 17.32 13.60
N ALA A 38 9.93 18.57 13.95
CA ALA A 38 9.62 19.72 13.10
C ALA A 38 10.39 19.68 11.76
N ILE A 39 11.67 19.26 11.78
CA ILE A 39 12.45 19.05 10.56
C ILE A 39 11.79 17.97 9.70
N LEU A 40 11.48 16.81 10.26
CA LEU A 40 10.85 15.71 9.50
C LEU A 40 9.51 16.13 8.88
N ARG A 41 8.67 16.87 9.61
CA ARG A 41 7.42 17.41 9.08
C ARG A 41 7.61 18.42 7.94
N SER A 42 8.72 19.14 7.93
CA SER A 42 9.04 20.08 6.86
C SER A 42 9.54 19.42 5.58
N LEU A 43 10.06 18.18 5.68
CA LEU A 43 10.58 17.44 4.53
C LEU A 43 9.47 16.82 3.68
N ILE A 44 8.40 16.34 4.33
CA ILE A 44 7.33 15.61 3.66
C ILE A 44 5.99 16.08 4.24
N PRO A 45 5.18 16.83 3.48
CA PRO A 45 3.86 17.27 3.94
C PRO A 45 2.92 16.07 4.04
N ILE A 46 1.94 16.16 4.94
CA ILE A 46 1.00 15.04 5.21
C ILE A 46 0.18 14.66 3.96
N GLN A 47 -0.17 15.65 3.13
CA GLN A 47 -0.96 15.45 1.92
C GLN A 47 -0.24 14.58 0.88
N ASP A 48 1.09 14.66 0.82
CA ASP A 48 1.87 13.82 -0.11
C ASP A 48 1.84 12.35 0.36
N LEU A 49 1.88 12.11 1.68
CA LEU A 49 1.75 10.76 2.23
C LEU A 49 0.37 10.18 1.95
N GLU A 50 -0.69 10.96 2.18
CA GLU A 50 -2.07 10.57 1.85
C GLU A 50 -2.22 10.24 0.37
N GLY A 51 -1.68 11.10 -0.50
CA GLY A 51 -1.73 10.90 -1.95
C GLY A 51 -1.05 9.60 -2.39
N VAL A 52 0.11 9.27 -1.81
CA VAL A 52 0.82 8.02 -2.12
C VAL A 52 0.11 6.79 -1.50
N ILE A 53 -0.41 6.91 -0.28
CA ILE A 53 -1.18 5.84 0.37
C ILE A 53 -2.47 5.52 -0.41
N GLY A 54 -3.08 6.55 -1.02
CA GLY A 54 -4.24 6.43 -1.90
C GLY A 54 -3.99 5.77 -3.26
N ILE A 55 -2.74 5.48 -3.63
CA ILE A 55 -2.44 4.80 -4.90
C ILE A 55 -2.92 3.33 -4.80
N PRO A 56 -3.86 2.89 -5.65
CA PRO A 56 -4.34 1.52 -5.62
C PRO A 56 -3.26 0.57 -6.16
N PHE A 57 -3.20 -0.64 -5.60
CA PHE A 57 -2.32 -1.67 -6.15
C PHE A 57 -2.78 -2.14 -7.53
N GLN A 58 -1.82 -2.44 -8.40
CA GLN A 58 -2.09 -3.11 -9.66
C GLN A 58 -2.32 -4.59 -9.38
N ILE A 59 -3.52 -5.04 -9.74
CA ILE A 59 -4.01 -6.38 -9.46
C ILE A 59 -4.14 -7.13 -10.80
N PRO A 60 -3.76 -8.42 -10.87
CA PRO A 60 -3.97 -9.22 -12.07
C PRO A 60 -5.43 -9.18 -12.53
N SER A 61 -5.65 -9.03 -13.83
CA SER A 61 -7.00 -8.91 -14.40
C SER A 61 -7.25 -9.96 -15.47
N LEU A 62 -8.52 -10.36 -15.62
CA LEU A 62 -8.92 -11.30 -16.66
C LEU A 62 -9.23 -10.54 -17.95
N ALA A 63 -8.47 -10.80 -19.02
CA ALA A 63 -8.74 -10.25 -20.34
C ALA A 63 -9.99 -10.90 -20.98
N LYS A 64 -10.52 -10.25 -22.02
CA LYS A 64 -11.75 -10.67 -22.71
C LYS A 64 -11.63 -12.04 -23.39
N ASP A 65 -10.41 -12.48 -23.66
CA ASP A 65 -10.09 -13.79 -24.24
C ASP A 65 -9.87 -14.88 -23.17
N GLY A 66 -10.10 -14.57 -21.89
CA GLY A 66 -9.91 -15.49 -20.78
C GLY A 66 -8.46 -15.61 -20.29
N THR A 67 -7.54 -14.81 -20.83
CA THR A 67 -6.14 -14.80 -20.35
C THR A 67 -5.97 -13.91 -19.13
N VAL A 68 -5.10 -14.31 -18.19
CA VAL A 68 -4.74 -13.48 -17.04
C VAL A 68 -3.64 -12.50 -17.46
N VAL A 69 -3.92 -11.21 -17.31
CA VAL A 69 -2.97 -10.13 -17.55
C VAL A 69 -2.33 -9.77 -16.22
N GLU A 70 -1.05 -10.12 -16.09
CA GLU A 70 -0.22 -9.77 -14.95
C GLU A 70 0.29 -8.32 -15.05
N PRO A 71 0.39 -7.59 -13.92
CA PRO A 71 1.04 -6.28 -13.88
C PRO A 71 2.53 -6.37 -14.30
N ASP A 72 3.06 -5.32 -14.94
CA ASP A 72 4.49 -5.23 -15.25
C ASP A 72 5.30 -4.99 -13.95
N PRO A 73 6.07 -5.99 -13.46
CA PRO A 73 6.77 -5.91 -12.18
C PRO A 73 7.78 -4.76 -12.12
N SER A 74 8.25 -4.26 -13.27
CA SER A 74 9.21 -3.16 -13.33
C SER A 74 8.59 -1.78 -13.07
N THR A 75 7.26 -1.71 -12.94
CA THR A 75 6.47 -0.50 -12.71
C THR A 75 5.49 -0.59 -11.53
N VAL A 76 5.41 -1.75 -10.86
CA VAL A 76 4.45 -1.96 -9.76
C VAL A 76 4.80 -1.13 -8.53
N PHE A 77 3.78 -0.45 -8.01
CA PHE A 77 3.76 0.09 -6.66
C PHE A 77 3.42 -1.03 -5.68
N CYS A 78 4.42 -1.52 -4.94
CA CYS A 78 4.27 -2.65 -4.05
C CYS A 78 3.79 -2.25 -2.64
N PRO A 79 3.22 -3.18 -1.86
CA PRO A 79 2.82 -2.94 -0.47
C PRO A 79 3.93 -2.35 0.41
N ASP A 80 5.18 -2.77 0.23
CA ASP A 80 6.32 -2.24 1.00
C ASP A 80 6.54 -0.74 0.78
N HIS A 81 6.27 -0.24 -0.44
CA HIS A 81 6.35 1.19 -0.73
C HIS A 81 5.28 1.97 0.05
N LYS A 82 4.05 1.45 0.10
CA LYS A 82 2.95 2.04 0.86
C LYS A 82 3.23 1.98 2.37
N ALA A 83 3.75 0.85 2.86
CA ALA A 83 4.08 0.65 4.27
C ALA A 83 5.10 1.68 4.80
N ALA A 84 6.10 2.04 3.99
CA ALA A 84 7.05 3.09 4.35
C ALA A 84 6.38 4.46 4.60
N MET A 85 5.38 4.82 3.78
CA MET A 85 4.62 6.06 3.97
C MET A 85 3.81 6.05 5.26
N VAL A 86 3.15 4.91 5.54
CA VAL A 86 2.34 4.72 6.76
C VAL A 86 3.21 4.78 8.01
N LEU A 87 4.40 4.16 7.98
CA LEU A 87 5.36 4.22 9.09
C LEU A 87 5.78 5.67 9.37
N PHE A 88 6.14 6.43 8.33
CA PHE A 88 6.52 7.83 8.49
C PHE A 88 5.35 8.66 9.03
N LEU A 89 4.14 8.46 8.49
CA LEU A 89 2.93 9.14 8.93
C LEU A 89 2.69 8.91 10.43
N ASP A 90 2.69 7.65 10.88
CA ASP A 90 2.47 7.29 12.29
C ASP A 90 3.58 7.87 13.19
N ARG A 91 4.85 7.69 12.81
CA ARG A 91 5.99 8.10 13.64
C ARG A 91 6.18 9.61 13.72
N VAL A 92 5.89 10.35 12.66
CA VAL A 92 6.15 11.80 12.57
C VAL A 92 4.90 12.63 12.83
N TYR A 93 3.76 12.26 12.24
CA TYR A 93 2.51 12.99 12.42
C TYR A 93 1.69 12.44 13.57
N GLY A 94 1.63 11.11 13.71
CA GLY A 94 0.70 10.43 14.59
C GLY A 94 -0.71 10.44 14.00
N ILE A 95 -1.51 9.43 14.35
CA ILE A 95 -2.92 9.34 13.95
C ILE A 95 -3.77 9.48 15.21
N GLU A 96 -4.08 10.72 15.58
CA GLU A 96 -4.87 11.03 16.78
C GLU A 96 -6.32 11.41 16.44
N ASP A 97 -6.58 11.89 15.22
CA ASP A 97 -7.92 12.23 14.76
C ASP A 97 -8.62 11.04 14.09
N GLN A 98 -9.80 10.70 14.60
CA GLN A 98 -10.60 9.61 14.06
C GLN A 98 -11.08 9.89 12.63
N ASN A 99 -11.40 11.14 12.29
CA ASN A 99 -11.86 11.47 10.94
C ASN A 99 -10.73 11.26 9.93
N PHE A 100 -9.51 11.69 10.29
CA PHE A 100 -8.32 11.42 9.51
C PHE A 100 -8.05 9.92 9.32
N LEU A 101 -8.14 9.11 10.38
CA LEU A 101 -7.99 7.66 10.27
C LEU A 101 -9.03 7.04 9.33
N LEU A 102 -10.31 7.42 9.47
CA LEU A 102 -11.39 6.91 8.64
C LEU A 102 -11.21 7.31 7.18
N HIS A 103 -10.77 8.55 6.92
CA HIS A 103 -10.44 8.99 5.58
C HIS A 103 -9.33 8.14 4.97
N LEU A 104 -8.23 7.93 5.70
CA LEU A 104 -7.10 7.12 5.24
C LEU A 104 -7.51 5.66 4.95
N LEU A 105 -8.40 5.10 5.78
CA LEU A 105 -8.99 3.78 5.54
C LEU A 105 -9.82 3.76 4.26
N GLU A 106 -10.69 4.75 4.06
CA GLU A 106 -11.59 4.83 2.91
C GLU A 106 -10.84 4.99 1.59
N VAL A 107 -9.86 5.90 1.52
CA VAL A 107 -9.17 6.21 0.26
C VAL A 107 -7.90 5.38 0.03
N GLY A 108 -7.28 4.90 1.10
CA GLY A 108 -5.97 4.25 1.05
C GLY A 108 -6.01 2.73 1.12
N PHE A 109 -6.75 2.19 2.08
CA PHE A 109 -6.66 0.77 2.45
C PHE A 109 -7.85 -0.06 1.99
N LEU A 110 -9.06 0.49 2.06
CA LEU A 110 -10.28 -0.22 1.68
C LEU A 110 -10.29 -0.66 0.20
N PRO A 111 -9.85 0.18 -0.77
CA PRO A 111 -9.75 -0.24 -2.16
C PRO A 111 -8.80 -1.43 -2.34
N ASP A 112 -7.67 -1.44 -1.64
CA ASP A 112 -6.71 -2.55 -1.70
C ASP A 112 -7.31 -3.85 -1.13
N LEU A 113 -7.99 -3.77 0.01
CA LEU A 113 -8.66 -4.92 0.64
C LEU A 113 -9.75 -5.50 -0.26
N GLN A 114 -10.55 -4.63 -0.88
CA GLN A 114 -11.58 -5.04 -1.84
C GLN A 114 -10.97 -5.72 -3.08
N ALA A 115 -9.86 -5.19 -3.59
CA ALA A 115 -9.22 -5.74 -4.77
C ALA A 115 -8.62 -7.14 -4.50
N VAL A 116 -8.05 -7.35 -3.31
CA VAL A 116 -7.61 -8.69 -2.87
C VAL A 116 -8.79 -9.66 -2.72
N ALA A 117 -9.88 -9.24 -2.08
CA ALA A 117 -11.07 -10.09 -1.92
C ALA A 117 -11.70 -10.47 -3.27
N PHE A 118 -11.67 -9.55 -4.26
CA PHE A 118 -12.14 -9.84 -5.61
C PHE A 118 -11.27 -10.87 -6.32
N LEU A 119 -9.94 -10.77 -6.22
CA LEU A 119 -9.02 -11.76 -6.77
C LEU A 119 -9.28 -13.18 -6.25
N ASP A 120 -9.48 -13.31 -4.94
CA ASP A 120 -9.74 -14.61 -4.32
C ASP A 120 -11.02 -15.24 -4.91
N THR A 121 -12.07 -14.44 -5.07
CA THR A 121 -13.32 -14.87 -5.71
C THR A 121 -13.11 -15.29 -7.17
N VAL A 122 -12.33 -14.54 -7.95
CA VAL A 122 -12.01 -14.87 -9.35
C VAL A 122 -11.19 -16.16 -9.42
N ARG A 123 -10.20 -16.32 -8.56
CA ARG A 123 -9.34 -17.50 -8.51
C ARG A 123 -10.14 -18.76 -8.13
N GLU A 124 -11.03 -18.65 -7.15
CA GLU A 124 -11.96 -19.73 -6.80
C GLU A 124 -12.85 -20.10 -7.98
N THR A 125 -13.44 -19.11 -8.66
CA THR A 125 -14.30 -19.32 -9.83
C THR A 125 -13.55 -19.98 -10.99
N LEU A 126 -12.34 -19.51 -11.32
CA LEU A 126 -11.50 -20.12 -12.35
C LEU A 126 -11.09 -21.56 -11.99
N THR A 127 -10.82 -21.83 -10.71
CA THR A 127 -10.51 -23.19 -10.25
C THR A 127 -11.72 -24.11 -10.43
N ILE A 128 -12.93 -23.65 -10.09
CA ILE A 128 -14.17 -24.40 -10.31
C ILE A 128 -14.41 -24.65 -11.81
N LEU A 129 -14.30 -23.61 -12.65
CA LEU A 129 -14.51 -23.74 -14.09
C LEU A 129 -13.49 -24.67 -14.76
N THR A 130 -12.21 -24.60 -14.37
CA THR A 130 -11.20 -25.53 -14.89
C THR A 130 -11.45 -26.97 -14.41
N GLN A 131 -11.86 -27.17 -13.16
CA GLN A 131 -12.24 -28.50 -12.65
C GLN A 131 -13.45 -29.09 -13.41
N HIS A 132 -14.46 -28.27 -13.72
CA HIS A 132 -15.62 -28.70 -14.52
C HIS A 132 -15.24 -28.98 -15.98
N HIS A 133 -14.40 -28.16 -16.60
CA HIS A 133 -13.89 -28.38 -17.95
C HIS A 133 -13.07 -29.67 -18.06
N TRP A 134 -12.23 -30.01 -17.09
CA TRP A 134 -11.48 -31.28 -17.07
C TRP A 134 -12.36 -32.51 -16.84
N ASN A 135 -13.53 -32.35 -16.22
CA ASN A 135 -14.49 -33.43 -15.98
C ASN A 135 -15.50 -33.64 -17.11
N ASP A 136 -15.42 -32.88 -18.21
CA ASP A 136 -16.35 -33.02 -19.34
C ASP A 136 -15.94 -34.19 -20.26
N PRO A 137 -16.70 -35.32 -20.30
CA PRO A 137 -16.31 -36.51 -21.07
C PRO A 137 -16.33 -36.28 -22.58
N LEU A 138 -16.98 -35.22 -23.06
CA LEU A 138 -17.12 -34.87 -24.47
C LEU A 138 -15.86 -34.25 -25.08
N LEU A 139 -14.88 -33.86 -24.26
CA LEU A 139 -13.60 -33.31 -24.74
C LEU A 139 -12.57 -34.38 -25.12
N TRP A 140 -12.85 -35.66 -24.83
CA TRP A 140 -11.94 -36.80 -25.05
C TRP A 140 -12.47 -37.83 -26.07
N THR A 141 -13.58 -37.54 -26.76
CA THR A 141 -14.19 -38.37 -27.81
C THR A 141 -14.09 -37.69 -29.17
#